data_AF-A0A969Q1B5-F1
#
_entry.id   AF-A0A969Q1B5-F1
#
_cell.length_a   1.000
_cell.length_b   1.000
_cell.length_c   1.000
_cell.angle_alpha   90.00
_cell.angle_beta   90.00
_cell.angle_gamma   90.00
#
_symmetry.space_group_name_H-M   'P 1'
#
loop_
_entity.id
_entity.type
_entity.pdbx_description
1 polymer ?
#
loop_
_entity_poly.entity_id
_entity_poly.type
_entity_poly.pdbx_seq_one_letter_code
_entity_poly.pdbx_strand_id
1 'polypeptide(L)'
;MKLYRVTLSPDDEKTCRAIISRGQNKAEIIRRAYTLLKSHDGKTDVVIAAELYIDDETVRRTRVRYVLEGLSVALNPETEAGNDPLLNDGQIGRLTALACSAPPSGQKRWTHQLLAEQMVVQGVVAAISASTVGRYLKKTSSNPGK
;
A
#
# COMPACT_ATOMS: atom_id res chain seq x y z
N MET A 1 27.47 -8.79 11.47
CA MET A 1 27.20 -7.67 12.41
C MET A 1 25.79 -7.15 12.12
N LYS A 2 24.86 -7.17 13.09
CA LYS A 2 23.49 -6.67 12.87
C LYS A 2 23.49 -5.15 13.06
N LEU A 3 23.32 -4.38 11.99
CA LEU A 3 23.31 -2.91 12.03
C LEU A 3 22.12 -2.33 12.82
N TYR A 4 21.01 -3.07 12.93
CA TYR A 4 19.76 -2.59 13.55
C TYR A 4 19.38 -3.46 14.75
N ARG A 5 19.99 -3.27 15.92
CA ARG A 5 19.62 -4.01 17.15
C ARG A 5 18.32 -3.44 17.71
N VAL A 6 17.36 -4.31 18.03
CA VAL A 6 16.09 -3.89 18.65
C VAL A 6 16.27 -3.89 20.16
N THR A 7 16.04 -2.73 20.77
CA THR A 7 15.91 -2.56 22.22
C THR A 7 14.59 -1.85 22.46
N LEU A 8 13.60 -2.55 23.02
CA LEU A 8 12.30 -1.95 23.30
C LEU A 8 12.39 -1.09 24.55
N SER A 9 11.68 0.04 24.54
CA SER A 9 11.37 0.77 25.77
C SER A 9 10.36 -0.03 26.62
N PRO A 10 10.27 0.21 27.93
CA PRO A 10 9.26 -0.43 28.78
C PRO A 10 7.82 -0.22 28.28
N ASP A 11 7.53 0.96 27.74
CA ASP A 11 6.22 1.29 27.16
C ASP A 11 5.96 0.54 25.85
N ASP A 12 6.96 0.42 24.98
CA ASP A 12 6.84 -0.34 23.74
C ASP A 12 6.67 -1.84 24.01
N GLU A 13 7.41 -2.38 24.98
CA GLU A 13 7.31 -3.77 25.40
C GLU A 13 5.89 -4.07 25.93
N LYS A 14 5.39 -3.19 26.82
CA LYS A 14 4.02 -3.28 27.36
C LYS A 14 2.98 -3.23 26.24
N THR A 15 3.17 -2.35 25.26
CA THR A 15 2.28 -2.21 24.10
C THR A 15 2.28 -3.48 23.25
N CYS A 16 3.44 -4.05 22.93
CA CYS A 16 3.56 -5.31 22.19
C CYS A 16 2.85 -6.46 22.92
N ARG A 17 3.06 -6.59 24.24
CA ARG A 17 2.38 -7.61 25.07
C ARG A 17 0.87 -7.43 25.09
N ALA A 18 0.38 -6.20 25.17
CA ALA A 18 -1.06 -5.90 25.12
C ALA A 18 -1.69 -6.24 23.77
N ILE A 19 -0.98 -5.99 22.65
CA ILE A 19 -1.42 -6.34 21.31
C ILE A 19 -1.60 -7.86 21.17
N ILE A 20 -0.63 -8.62 21.68
CA ILE A 20 -0.62 -10.07 21.65
C ILE A 20 -1.75 -10.65 22.52
N SER A 21 -1.91 -10.17 23.75
CA SER A 21 -2.87 -10.73 24.69
C SER A 21 -4.33 -10.47 24.32
N ARG A 22 -4.62 -9.33 23.68
CA ARG A 22 -5.99 -8.96 23.29
C ARG A 22 -6.54 -9.79 22.12
N GLY A 23 -5.69 -10.28 21.22
CA GLY A 23 -6.11 -11.13 20.09
C GLY A 23 -7.03 -10.49 19.03
N GLN A 24 -7.42 -9.22 19.17
CA GLN A 24 -8.33 -8.51 18.26
C GLN A 24 -7.61 -7.76 17.12
N ASN A 25 -6.28 -7.81 17.10
CA ASN A 25 -5.48 -7.13 16.08
C ASN A 25 -5.33 -8.01 14.83
N LYS A 26 -5.05 -7.39 13.68
CA LYS A 26 -4.68 -8.12 12.46
C LYS A 26 -3.52 -9.07 12.75
N ALA A 27 -3.57 -10.28 12.18
CA ALA A 27 -2.53 -11.30 12.40
C ALA A 27 -1.11 -10.78 12.10
N GLU A 28 -0.96 -9.90 11.12
CA GLU A 28 0.31 -9.25 10.77
C GLU A 28 0.85 -8.35 11.88
N ILE A 29 -0.01 -7.54 12.52
CA ILE A 29 0.35 -6.68 13.65
C ILE A 29 0.81 -7.54 14.84
N ILE A 30 0.09 -8.63 15.11
CA ILE A 30 0.44 -9.56 16.20
C ILE A 30 1.80 -10.22 15.92
N ARG A 31 2.04 -10.70 14.70
CA ARG A 31 3.35 -11.29 14.31
C ARG A 31 4.50 -10.29 14.43
N ARG A 32 4.29 -9.03 14.06
CA ARG A 32 5.29 -7.97 14.22
C ARG A 32 5.58 -7.67 15.69
N ALA A 33 4.56 -7.63 16.55
CA ALA A 33 4.74 -7.49 17.99
C ALA A 33 5.57 -8.65 18.56
N TYR A 34 5.29 -9.91 18.17
CA TYR A 34 6.13 -11.05 18.55
C TYR A 34 7.56 -10.94 18.03
N THR A 35 7.73 -10.47 16.79
CA THR A 35 9.05 -10.28 16.16
C THR A 35 9.89 -9.29 16.97
N LEU A 36 9.29 -8.17 17.39
CA LEU A 36 9.97 -7.14 18.17
C LEU A 36 10.35 -7.65 19.57
N LEU A 37 9.42 -8.32 20.28
CA LEU A 37 9.70 -8.90 21.60
C LEU A 37 10.84 -9.94 21.53
N LYS A 38 10.77 -10.90 20.60
CA LYS A 38 11.81 -11.92 20.47
C LYS A 38 13.16 -11.33 20.03
N SER A 39 13.12 -10.25 19.23
CA SER A 39 14.34 -9.52 18.85
C SER A 39 14.96 -8.79 20.04
N HIS A 40 14.13 -8.22 20.92
CA HIS A 40 14.54 -7.59 22.17
C HIS A 40 15.17 -8.61 23.13
N ASP A 41 14.59 -9.81 23.21
CA ASP A 41 15.12 -10.97 23.97
C ASP A 41 16.44 -11.53 23.38
N GLY A 42 16.93 -10.96 22.28
CA GLY A 42 18.22 -11.32 21.68
C GLY A 42 18.18 -12.49 20.71
N LYS A 43 16.99 -13.00 20.32
CA LYS A 43 16.90 -14.09 19.34
C LYS A 43 17.42 -13.66 17.96
N THR A 44 17.91 -14.64 17.21
CA THR A 44 18.38 -14.40 15.84
C THR A 44 17.21 -14.33 14.86
N ASP A 45 17.39 -13.65 13.73
CA ASP A 45 16.30 -13.43 12.76
C ASP A 45 15.81 -14.77 12.19
N VAL A 46 16.73 -15.72 11.97
CA VAL A 46 16.45 -17.11 11.56
C VAL A 46 15.61 -17.86 12.60
N VAL A 47 15.94 -17.74 13.89
CA VAL A 47 15.17 -18.39 14.96
C VAL A 47 13.78 -17.79 15.07
N ILE A 48 13.66 -16.47 14.97
CA ILE A 48 12.36 -15.78 15.00
C ILE A 48 11.51 -16.18 13.80
N ALA A 49 12.10 -16.20 12.61
CA ALA A 49 11.46 -16.61 11.36
C ALA A 49 10.89 -18.03 11.46
N ALA A 50 11.69 -18.98 11.95
CA ALA A 50 11.26 -20.36 12.19
C ALA A 50 10.14 -20.46 13.23
N GLU A 51 10.26 -19.78 14.37
CA GLU A 51 9.25 -19.81 15.44
C GLU A 51 7.90 -19.18 15.04
N LEU A 52 7.93 -18.20 14.14
CA LEU A 52 6.74 -17.46 13.70
C LEU A 52 6.22 -17.90 12.32
N TYR A 53 6.89 -18.86 11.68
CA TYR A 53 6.59 -19.34 10.32
C TYR A 53 6.52 -18.22 9.30
N ILE A 54 7.52 -17.33 9.31
CA ILE A 54 7.67 -16.21 8.37
C ILE A 54 9.08 -16.21 7.76
N ASP A 55 9.27 -15.41 6.72
CA ASP A 55 10.57 -15.20 6.09
C ASP A 55 11.48 -14.29 6.95
N ASP A 56 12.79 -14.53 6.95
CA ASP A 56 13.74 -13.75 7.74
C ASP A 56 13.88 -12.30 7.27
N GLU A 57 13.59 -12.02 5.99
CA GLU A 57 13.49 -10.65 5.48
C GLU A 57 12.32 -9.90 6.14
N THR A 58 11.22 -10.57 6.45
CA THR A 58 10.09 -9.96 7.17
C THR A 58 10.50 -9.57 8.58
N VAL A 59 11.28 -10.43 9.26
CA VAL A 59 11.86 -10.12 10.57
C VAL A 59 12.78 -8.92 10.46
N ARG A 60 13.72 -8.94 9.51
CA ARG A 60 14.67 -7.85 9.27
C ARG A 60 13.95 -6.53 9.01
N ARG A 61 12.97 -6.47 8.10
CA ARG A 61 12.22 -5.25 7.77
C ARG A 61 11.48 -4.69 8.98
N THR A 62 10.87 -5.55 9.80
CA THR A 62 10.20 -5.13 11.04
C THR A 62 11.18 -4.49 12.02
N ARG A 63 12.37 -5.10 12.18
CA ARG A 63 13.44 -4.59 13.06
C ARG A 63 13.99 -3.26 12.56
N VAL A 64 14.26 -3.13 11.27
CA VAL A 64 14.77 -1.90 10.64
C VAL A 64 13.77 -0.76 10.85
N ARG A 65 12.48 -0.98 10.57
CA ARG A 65 11.43 0.02 10.78
C ARG A 65 11.32 0.47 12.22
N TYR A 66 11.38 -0.47 13.18
CA TYR A 66 11.35 -0.08 14.59
C TYR A 66 12.51 0.84 14.97
N VAL A 67 13.73 0.49 14.54
CA VAL A 67 14.93 1.27 14.88
C VAL A 67 14.94 2.64 14.21
N LEU A 68 14.39 2.75 12.99
CA LEU A 68 14.41 4.00 12.23
C LEU A 68 13.19 4.90 12.46
N GLU A 69 12.01 4.31 12.65
CA GLU A 69 10.72 4.99 12.55
C GLU A 69 9.83 4.76 13.79
N GLY A 70 10.25 3.89 14.72
CA GLY A 70 9.55 3.63 15.97
C GLY A 70 8.45 2.57 15.89
N LEU A 71 7.77 2.37 17.03
CA LEU A 71 6.85 1.25 17.22
C LEU A 71 5.62 1.29 16.31
N SER A 72 4.99 2.46 16.18
CA SER A 72 3.76 2.62 15.39
C SER A 72 3.96 2.16 13.95
N VAL A 73 5.03 2.64 13.31
CA VAL A 73 5.39 2.31 11.93
C VAL A 73 5.87 0.87 11.80
N ALA A 74 6.60 0.35 12.79
CA ALA A 74 7.03 -1.06 12.76
C ALA A 74 5.84 -2.03 12.81
N LEU A 75 4.79 -1.71 13.57
CA LEU A 75 3.59 -2.54 13.71
C LEU A 75 2.64 -2.40 12.52
N ASN A 76 2.38 -1.16 12.12
CA ASN A 76 1.49 -0.82 11.03
C ASN A 76 2.20 0.14 10.07
N PRO A 77 3.09 -0.39 9.21
CA PRO A 77 3.76 0.43 8.24
C PRO A 77 2.71 1.04 7.34
N GLU A 78 2.78 2.35 7.17
CA GLU A 78 2.05 2.97 6.08
C GLU A 78 2.48 2.27 4.80
N THR A 79 1.51 1.84 3.99
CA THR A 79 1.82 1.41 2.63
C THR A 79 2.48 2.60 1.96
N GLU A 80 3.81 2.55 1.79
CA GLU A 80 4.52 3.46 0.88
C GLU A 80 3.71 3.55 -0.41
N ALA A 81 3.48 4.79 -0.86
CA ALA A 81 2.62 5.24 -1.94
C ALA A 81 2.68 4.39 -3.23
N GLY A 82 2.13 3.19 -3.19
CA GLY A 82 1.85 2.33 -4.34
C GLY A 82 0.37 2.34 -4.72
N ASN A 83 -0.45 3.09 -3.96
CA ASN A 83 -1.88 3.22 -4.17
C ASN A 83 -2.31 4.66 -4.45
N ASP A 84 -1.38 5.62 -4.53
CA ASP A 84 -1.74 6.95 -4.97
C ASP A 84 -2.32 6.83 -6.38
N PRO A 85 -3.60 7.22 -6.56
CA PRO A 85 -4.22 7.07 -7.84
C PRO A 85 -3.46 7.95 -8.84
N LEU A 86 -2.98 7.34 -9.93
CA LEU A 86 -2.34 8.02 -11.06
C LEU A 86 -3.12 9.26 -11.53
N LEU A 87 -4.45 9.22 -11.41
CA LEU A 87 -5.35 10.34 -11.63
C LEU A 87 -5.97 10.80 -10.31
N ASN A 88 -5.93 12.11 -10.04
CA ASN A 88 -6.75 12.72 -8.99
C ASN A 88 -8.24 12.82 -9.42
N ASP A 89 -9.13 13.14 -8.49
CA ASP A 89 -10.58 13.20 -8.74
C ASP A 89 -10.96 14.15 -9.88
N GLY A 90 -10.26 15.29 -10.01
CA GLY A 90 -10.48 16.23 -11.10
C GLY A 90 -10.09 15.67 -12.47
N GLN A 91 -8.99 14.94 -12.54
CA GLN A 91 -8.54 14.25 -13.75
C GLN A 91 -9.45 13.07 -14.11
N ILE A 92 -9.97 12.34 -13.11
CA ILE A 92 -10.98 11.29 -13.30
C ILE A 92 -12.28 11.89 -13.85
N GLY A 93 -12.71 13.03 -13.33
CA GLY A 93 -13.87 13.77 -13.83
C GLY A 93 -13.70 14.18 -15.30
N ARG A 94 -12.52 14.70 -15.68
CA ARG A 94 -12.21 15.04 -17.08
C ARG A 94 -12.20 13.81 -17.99
N LEU A 95 -11.59 12.71 -17.55
CA LEU A 95 -11.61 11.45 -18.30
C LEU A 95 -13.05 10.96 -18.54
N THR A 96 -13.90 11.04 -17.51
CA THR A 96 -15.31 10.63 -17.59
C THR A 96 -16.11 11.52 -18.53
N ALA A 97 -15.98 12.85 -18.39
CA ALA A 97 -16.63 13.81 -19.28
C ALA A 97 -16.20 13.62 -20.75
N LEU A 98 -14.91 13.35 -20.98
CA LEU A 98 -14.39 13.05 -22.32
C LEU A 98 -15.00 11.76 -22.88
N ALA A 99 -15.06 10.68 -22.09
CA ALA A 99 -15.66 9.42 -22.51
C ALA A 99 -17.17 9.53 -22.80
N CYS A 100 -17.88 10.46 -22.15
CA CYS A 100 -19.29 10.76 -22.40
C CYS A 100 -19.52 11.75 -23.56
N SER A 101 -18.46 12.34 -24.13
CA SER A 101 -18.56 13.29 -25.23
C SER A 101 -18.52 12.62 -26.62
N ALA A 102 -18.78 13.37 -27.68
CA ALA A 102 -18.66 12.86 -29.04
C ALA A 102 -17.19 12.53 -29.37
N PRO A 103 -16.91 11.35 -29.96
CA PRO A 103 -15.55 11.01 -30.40
C PRO A 103 -15.09 11.96 -31.52
N PRO A 104 -13.77 12.15 -31.69
CA PRO A 104 -13.23 13.00 -32.73
C PRO A 104 -13.62 12.51 -34.13
N SER A 105 -13.67 13.45 -35.08
CA SER A 105 -14.07 13.20 -36.46
C SER A 105 -13.29 12.04 -37.08
N GLY A 106 -14.01 11.09 -37.68
CA GLY A 106 -13.42 9.89 -38.29
C GLY A 106 -13.38 8.67 -37.35
N GLN A 107 -13.75 8.81 -36.07
CA GLN A 107 -13.85 7.70 -35.13
C GLN A 107 -15.31 7.39 -34.79
N LYS A 108 -15.67 6.09 -34.81
CA LYS A 108 -17.02 5.64 -34.47
C LYS A 108 -17.32 5.66 -32.96
N ARG A 109 -16.28 5.55 -32.12
CA ARG A 109 -16.40 5.48 -30.65
C ARG A 109 -15.08 5.85 -29.98
N TRP A 110 -15.14 6.22 -28.70
CA TRP A 110 -13.96 6.29 -27.85
C TRP A 110 -13.38 4.89 -27.62
N THR A 111 -12.09 4.72 -27.91
CA THR A 111 -11.30 3.59 -27.41
C THR A 111 -10.48 4.08 -26.21
N HIS A 112 -10.07 3.18 -25.32
CA HIS A 112 -9.22 3.57 -24.20
C HIS A 112 -7.87 4.17 -24.64
N GLN A 113 -7.37 3.76 -25.80
CA GLN A 113 -6.17 4.34 -26.40
C GLN A 113 -6.41 5.78 -26.85
N LEU A 114 -7.52 6.03 -27.55
CA LEU A 114 -7.88 7.38 -28.00
C LEU A 114 -8.12 8.33 -26.82
N LEU A 115 -8.73 7.82 -25.75
CA LEU A 115 -8.90 8.58 -24.51
C LEU A 115 -7.56 8.88 -23.82
N ALA A 116 -6.64 7.92 -23.77
CA ALA A 116 -5.32 8.12 -23.20
C ALA A 116 -4.52 9.19 -23.97
N GLU A 117 -4.49 9.10 -25.30
CA GLU A 117 -3.86 10.08 -26.18
C GLU A 117 -4.46 11.47 -25.98
N GLN A 118 -5.80 11.56 -25.95
CA GLN A 118 -6.50 12.82 -25.79
C GLN A 118 -6.29 13.45 -24.40
N MET A 119 -6.17 12.65 -23.34
CA MET A 119 -5.82 13.15 -22.00
C MET A 119 -4.42 13.78 -21.96
N VAL A 120 -3.47 13.25 -22.73
CA VAL A 120 -2.12 13.83 -22.88
C VAL A 120 -2.18 15.11 -23.71
N VAL A 121 -2.88 15.09 -24.86
CA VAL A 121 -3.04 16.26 -25.73
C VAL A 121 -3.69 17.44 -25.01
N GLN A 122 -4.67 17.18 -24.15
CA GLN A 122 -5.33 18.22 -23.33
C GLN A 122 -4.53 18.66 -22.10
N GLY A 123 -3.32 18.12 -21.91
CA GLY A 123 -2.46 18.46 -20.76
C GLY A 123 -3.01 17.99 -19.42
N VAL A 124 -3.92 17.02 -19.40
CA VAL A 124 -4.52 16.50 -18.16
C VAL A 124 -3.51 15.62 -17.42
N VAL A 125 -2.67 14.88 -18.15
CA VAL A 125 -1.58 14.04 -17.63
C VAL A 125 -0.38 14.05 -18.57
N ALA A 126 0.82 13.81 -18.03
CA ALA A 126 2.03 13.67 -18.84
C ALA A 126 2.05 12.35 -19.64
N ALA A 127 1.56 11.26 -19.04
CA ALA A 127 1.43 9.96 -19.69
C ALA A 127 0.37 9.13 -18.96
N ILE A 128 -0.38 8.34 -19.72
CA ILE A 128 -1.30 7.33 -19.18
C ILE A 128 -1.46 6.18 -20.18
N SER A 129 -1.55 4.95 -19.67
CA SER A 129 -1.80 3.79 -20.53
C SER A 129 -3.30 3.59 -20.78
N ALA A 130 -3.65 3.02 -21.93
CA ALA A 130 -5.03 2.62 -22.24
C ALA A 130 -5.61 1.64 -21.19
N SER A 131 -4.79 0.74 -20.66
CA SER A 131 -5.19 -0.18 -19.58
C SER A 131 -5.56 0.57 -18.30
N THR A 132 -4.81 1.62 -17.96
CA THR A 132 -5.10 2.46 -16.80
C THR A 132 -6.39 3.25 -16.98
N VAL A 133 -6.61 3.82 -18.18
CA VAL A 133 -7.89 4.48 -18.54
C VAL A 133 -9.07 3.52 -18.33
N GLY A 134 -8.97 2.29 -18.85
CA GLY A 134 -10.02 1.28 -18.69
C GLY A 134 -10.27 0.93 -17.21
N ARG A 135 -9.22 0.84 -16.38
CA ARG A 135 -9.35 0.60 -14.94
C ARG A 135 -10.08 1.75 -14.23
N TYR A 136 -9.80 3.00 -14.60
CA TYR A 136 -10.49 4.17 -14.05
C TYR A 136 -11.96 4.21 -14.47
N LEU A 137 -12.26 4.04 -15.76
CA LEU A 137 -13.65 4.05 -16.25
C LEU A 137 -14.47 2.90 -15.67
N LYS A 138 -13.89 1.71 -15.45
CA LYS A 138 -14.56 0.59 -14.77
C LYS A 138 -14.88 0.89 -13.30
N LYS A 139 -14.02 1.63 -12.61
CA LYS A 139 -14.28 2.08 -11.23
C LYS A 139 -15.36 3.16 -11.18
N THR A 140 -15.44 4.01 -12.21
CA THR A 140 -16.40 5.11 -12.29
C THR A 140 -17.75 4.71 -12.88
N SER A 141 -17.86 3.56 -13.56
CA SER A 141 -19.16 3.06 -14.03
C SER A 141 -20.04 2.68 -12.84
N SER A 142 -20.82 3.66 -12.38
CA SER A 142 -21.89 3.50 -11.41
C SER A 142 -22.79 2.36 -11.87
N ASN A 143 -22.99 1.38 -11.00
CA ASN A 143 -24.10 0.45 -11.14
C ASN A 143 -25.37 1.31 -11.14
N PRO A 144 -26.21 1.34 -12.20
CA PRO A 144 -27.53 1.90 -12.06
C PRO A 144 -28.25 0.96 -11.09
N GLY A 145 -28.50 1.45 -9.87
CA GLY A 145 -29.22 0.71 -8.85
C GLY A 145 -30.51 0.15 -9.47
N LYS A 146 -30.62 -1.17 -9.42
CA LYS A 146 -31.85 -1.90 -9.74
C LYS A 146 -32.46 -2.34 -8.42
#